data_AF-A0A7J3AL77-F1
#
_entry.id   AF-A0A7J3AL77-F1
#
_cell.length_a   1.000
_cell.length_b   1.000
_cell.length_c   1.000
_cell.angle_alpha   90.00
_cell.angle_beta   90.00
_cell.angle_gamma   90.00
#
_symmetry.space_group_name_H-M   'P 1'
#
loop_
_entity.id
_entity.type
_entity.pdbx_description
1 polymer ?
#
loop_
_entity_poly.entity_id
_entity_poly.type
_entity_poly.pdbx_seq_one_letter_code
_entity_poly.pdbx_strand_id
1 'polypeptide(L)'
;MAVMIVAGLFLTMFAYSANWPPLVVVESRSMQHADGESYIGIMDTGDLVLVKKAFSRADVVTYFEGRLTNYRSYGDFGDVIIYMKGGSDKQTPIIHRA
;
A
#
# COMPACT_ATOMS: atom_id res chain seq x y z
N MET A 1 23.22 0.15 20.58
CA MET A 1 22.00 -0.68 20.65
C MET A 1 20.88 -0.14 19.76
N ALA A 2 20.46 1.12 19.91
CA ALA A 2 19.38 1.72 19.09
C ALA A 2 19.58 1.56 17.57
N VAL A 3 20.78 1.83 17.06
CA VAL A 3 21.08 1.68 15.62
C VAL A 3 20.85 0.26 15.11
N MET A 4 21.21 -0.77 15.89
CA MET A 4 21.00 -2.16 15.49
C MET A 4 19.53 -2.54 15.45
N ILE A 5 18.73 -2.03 16.39
CA ILE A 5 17.29 -2.26 16.41
C ILE A 5 16.63 -1.61 15.20
N VAL A 6 16.97 -0.35 14.93
CA VAL A 6 16.43 0.41 13.79
C VAL A 6 16.84 -0.24 12.47
N ALA A 7 18.12 -0.58 12.30
CA ALA A 7 18.60 -1.27 11.11
C ALA A 7 17.91 -2.63 10.94
N GLY A 8 17.77 -3.41 12.01
CA GLY A 8 17.05 -4.68 11.99
C GLY A 8 15.60 -4.53 11.55
N LEU A 9 14.89 -3.51 12.03
CA LEU A 9 13.51 -3.21 11.63
C LEU A 9 13.42 -2.88 10.14
N PHE A 10 14.25 -1.96 9.63
CA PHE A 10 14.24 -1.64 8.20
C PHE A 10 14.61 -2.83 7.32
N LEU A 11 15.53 -3.68 7.78
CA LEU A 11 15.98 -4.84 7.03
C LEU A 11 14.89 -5.92 6.97
N THR A 12 14.15 -6.16 8.05
CA THR A 12 13.00 -7.09 8.03
C THR A 12 11.86 -6.56 7.18
N MET A 13 11.56 -5.26 7.25
CA MET A 13 10.54 -4.63 6.40
C MET A 13 10.92 -4.68 4.93
N PHE A 14 12.18 -4.42 4.59
CA PHE A 14 12.69 -4.56 3.23
C PHE A 14 12.63 -6.01 2.73
N ALA A 15 13.00 -6.98 3.57
CA ALA A 15 12.95 -8.39 3.22
C ALA A 15 11.51 -8.86 2.93
N TYR A 16 10.51 -8.35 3.64
CA TYR A 16 9.10 -8.67 3.41
C TYR A 16 8.52 -7.94 2.18
N SER A 17 8.80 -6.64 2.06
CA SER A 17 8.21 -5.79 1.03
C SER A 17 8.89 -5.90 -0.34
N ALA A 18 10.18 -6.26 -0.37
CA ALA A 18 11.05 -6.14 -1.53
C ALA A 18 11.01 -4.75 -2.21
N ASN A 19 10.70 -3.69 -1.43
CA ASN A 19 10.54 -2.32 -1.90
C ASN A 19 11.30 -1.34 -0.99
N TRP A 20 11.87 -0.28 -1.57
CA TRP A 20 12.56 0.76 -0.82
C TRP A 20 12.16 2.17 -1.31
N PRO A 21 11.78 3.09 -0.40
CA PRO A 21 11.55 2.86 1.03
C PRO A 21 10.33 1.94 1.27
N PRO A 22 10.36 1.06 2.29
CA PRO A 22 9.29 0.10 2.53
C PRO A 22 8.03 0.76 3.10
N LEU A 23 8.20 1.88 3.83
CA LEU A 23 7.12 2.67 4.41
C LEU A 23 6.93 3.97 3.63
N VAL A 24 5.69 4.30 3.32
CA VAL A 24 5.30 5.58 2.73
C VAL A 24 4.09 6.16 3.45
N VAL A 25 3.87 7.46 3.29
CA VAL A 25 2.69 8.14 3.81
C VAL A 25 1.66 8.30 2.70
N VAL A 26 0.38 8.08 3.03
CA VAL A 26 -0.74 8.30 2.11
C VAL A 26 -1.07 9.79 2.08
N GLU A 27 -0.80 10.45 0.95
CA GLU A 27 -1.05 11.90 0.80
C GLU A 27 -2.39 12.23 0.13
N SER A 28 -3.03 11.25 -0.52
CA SER A 28 -4.27 11.46 -1.27
C SER A 28 -5.49 11.06 -0.45
N ARG A 29 -6.58 11.82 -0.61
CA ARG A 29 -7.92 11.48 -0.10
C ARG A 29 -8.67 10.48 -0.98
N SER A 30 -8.10 10.07 -2.12
CA SER A 30 -8.79 9.18 -3.07
C SER A 30 -9.08 7.78 -2.52
N MET A 31 -8.38 7.34 -1.48
CA MET A 31 -8.62 6.06 -0.79
C MET A 31 -9.43 6.21 0.51
N GLN A 32 -9.75 7.45 0.89
CA GLN A 32 -10.53 7.73 2.10
C GLN A 32 -11.98 7.29 1.89
N HIS A 33 -12.49 6.46 2.80
CA HIS A 33 -13.84 5.93 2.70
C HIS A 33 -14.92 6.93 3.15
N ALA A 34 -14.64 7.74 4.17
CA ALA A 34 -15.58 8.72 4.72
C ALA A 34 -14.85 9.91 5.34
N ASP A 35 -15.47 11.08 5.27
CA ASP A 35 -14.97 12.29 5.92
C ASP A 35 -15.23 12.20 7.43
N GLY A 36 -14.17 11.93 8.20
CA GLY A 36 -14.19 12.00 9.67
C GLY A 36 -14.47 10.67 10.40
N GLU A 37 -14.68 9.57 9.69
CA GLU A 37 -14.89 8.24 10.24
C GLU A 37 -13.72 7.32 9.84
N SER A 38 -12.87 6.97 10.80
CA SER A 38 -11.74 6.06 10.59
C SER A 38 -11.95 4.77 11.38
N TYR A 39 -11.52 3.64 10.83
CA TYR A 39 -11.58 2.34 11.51
C TYR A 39 -10.40 1.46 11.14
N ILE A 40 -10.16 0.43 11.95
CA ILE A 40 -9.06 -0.50 11.73
C ILE A 40 -9.29 -1.24 10.41
N GLY A 41 -8.32 -1.13 9.51
CA GLY A 41 -8.36 -1.82 8.23
C GLY A 41 -8.95 -1.02 7.07
N ILE A 42 -9.10 0.30 7.20
CA ILE A 42 -9.14 1.24 6.06
C ILE A 42 -7.84 2.02 5.93
N MET A 43 -7.73 2.75 4.84
CA MET A 43 -6.60 3.61 4.53
C MET A 43 -7.07 5.07 4.49
N ASP A 44 -6.49 5.90 5.36
CA ASP A 44 -6.79 7.32 5.46
C ASP A 44 -5.57 8.17 5.09
N THR A 45 -5.82 9.45 4.78
CA THR A 45 -4.74 10.39 4.51
C THR A 45 -3.91 10.64 5.79
N GLY A 46 -2.60 10.52 5.67
CA GLY A 46 -1.65 10.62 6.78
C GLY A 46 -1.19 9.27 7.35
N ASP A 47 -1.80 8.16 6.93
CA ASP A 47 -1.40 6.82 7.37
C ASP A 47 -0.03 6.44 6.82
N LEU A 48 0.76 5.75 7.66
CA LEU A 48 1.96 5.05 7.25
C LEU A 48 1.58 3.66 6.76
N VAL A 49 1.88 3.38 5.49
CA VAL A 49 1.56 2.09 4.84
C VAL A 49 2.83 1.39 4.37
N LEU A 50 2.83 0.07 4.50
CA LEU A 50 3.91 -0.79 4.01
C LEU A 50 3.62 -1.14 2.54
N VAL A 51 4.52 -0.74 1.64
CA VAL A 51 4.36 -0.98 0.21
C VAL A 51 5.12 -2.23 -0.19
N LYS A 52 4.40 -3.26 -0.60
CA LYS A 52 5.00 -4.50 -1.13
C LYS A 52 5.11 -4.43 -2.64
N LYS A 53 6.25 -4.85 -3.17
CA LYS A 53 6.47 -4.97 -4.62
C LYS A 53 5.60 -6.09 -5.19
N ALA A 54 4.78 -5.76 -6.18
CA ALA A 54 4.15 -6.72 -7.06
C ALA A 54 5.12 -7.02 -8.23
N PHE A 55 5.51 -8.28 -8.40
CA PHE A 55 6.44 -8.69 -9.46
C PHE A 55 5.70 -8.96 -10.78
N SER A 56 4.43 -9.34 -10.69
CA SER A 56 3.57 -9.63 -11.84
C SER A 56 2.12 -9.25 -11.56
N ARG A 57 1.30 -9.21 -12.61
CA ARG A 57 -0.16 -9.04 -12.49
C ARG A 57 -0.82 -10.12 -11.63
N ALA A 58 -0.24 -11.32 -11.54
CA ALA A 58 -0.79 -12.40 -10.74
C ALA A 58 -0.71 -12.15 -9.22
N ASP A 59 0.12 -11.18 -8.79
CA ASP A 59 0.25 -10.79 -7.38
C ASP A 59 -0.85 -9.83 -6.93
N VAL A 60 -1.74 -9.40 -7.84
CA VAL A 60 -2.77 -8.38 -7.60
C VAL A 60 -4.14 -8.97 -7.85
N VAL A 61 -5.04 -8.83 -6.87
CA VAL A 61 -6.46 -9.16 -6.96
C VAL A 61 -7.23 -7.92 -7.38
N THR A 62 -7.88 -7.97 -8.54
CA THR A 62 -8.74 -6.87 -9.00
C THR A 62 -10.03 -6.78 -8.19
N TYR A 63 -10.73 -5.65 -8.26
CA TYR A 63 -12.03 -5.46 -7.61
C TYR A 63 -13.02 -6.55 -8.00
N PHE A 64 -13.06 -6.91 -9.28
CA PHE A 64 -13.98 -7.93 -9.80
C PHE A 64 -13.65 -9.32 -9.25
N GLU A 65 -12.37 -9.73 -9.28
CA GLU A 65 -11.91 -11.00 -8.69
C GLU A 65 -12.15 -11.02 -7.18
N GLY A 66 -11.89 -9.91 -6.49
CA GLY A 66 -12.13 -9.78 -5.06
C GLY A 66 -13.61 -9.91 -4.70
N ARG A 67 -14.51 -9.36 -5.52
CA ARG A 67 -15.96 -9.52 -5.34
C ARG A 67 -16.43 -10.96 -5.55
N LEU A 68 -15.83 -11.69 -6.48
CA LEU A 68 -16.15 -13.11 -6.72
C LEU A 68 -15.62 -14.04 -5.62
N THR A 69 -14.45 -13.73 -5.07
CA THR A 69 -13.76 -14.54 -4.04
C THR A 69 -14.05 -14.07 -2.62
N ASN A 70 -14.82 -12.99 -2.47
CA ASN A 70 -15.04 -12.26 -1.22
C ASN A 70 -13.74 -11.76 -0.55
N TYR A 71 -12.70 -11.51 -1.35
CA TYR A 71 -11.44 -10.94 -0.91
C TYR A 71 -11.52 -9.42 -0.82
N ARG A 72 -11.12 -8.86 0.33
CA ARG A 72 -11.15 -7.42 0.62
C ARG A 72 -9.82 -6.96 1.19
N SER A 73 -9.41 -5.77 0.77
CA SER A 73 -8.29 -5.03 1.36
C SER A 73 -8.70 -3.56 1.58
N TYR A 74 -8.29 -3.00 2.72
CA TYR A 74 -8.54 -1.61 3.06
C TYR A 74 -10.03 -1.19 2.95
N GLY A 75 -10.93 -1.99 3.55
CA GLY A 75 -12.38 -1.73 3.59
C GLY A 75 -13.20 -2.20 2.38
N ASP A 76 -12.59 -2.44 1.22
CA ASP A 76 -13.32 -2.76 -0.02
C ASP A 76 -12.69 -3.92 -0.81
N PHE A 77 -13.34 -4.38 -1.86
CA PHE A 77 -12.90 -5.54 -2.66
C PHE A 77 -11.63 -5.25 -3.47
N GLY A 78 -10.80 -6.28 -3.63
CA GLY A 78 -9.55 -6.22 -4.38
C GLY A 78 -8.42 -5.49 -3.64
N ASP A 79 -7.26 -5.40 -4.30
CA ASP A 79 -6.04 -4.79 -3.79
C ASP A 79 -5.95 -3.30 -4.09
N VAL A 80 -5.18 -2.60 -3.26
CA VAL A 80 -4.76 -1.21 -3.51
C VAL A 80 -3.36 -1.23 -4.08
N ILE A 81 -3.20 -0.71 -5.29
CA ILE A 81 -1.94 -0.71 -6.05
C ILE A 81 -1.39 0.70 -6.19
N ILE A 82 -0.07 0.78 -6.27
CA ILE A 82 0.67 2.03 -6.45
C ILE A 82 1.43 1.92 -7.77
N TYR A 83 1.28 2.92 -8.64
CA TYR A 83 1.99 2.99 -9.92
C TYR A 83 2.75 4.30 -10.10
N MET A 84 3.92 4.20 -10.71
CA MET A 84 4.79 5.34 -11.00
C MET A 84 4.34 6.01 -12.30
N LYS A 85 4.04 7.31 -12.22
CA LYS A 85 3.61 8.07 -13.38
C LYS A 85 4.76 8.17 -14.40
N GLY A 86 4.55 7.58 -15.58
CA GLY A 86 5.54 7.54 -16.65
C GLY A 86 6.82 6.77 -16.29
N GLY A 87 6.78 5.87 -15.30
CA GLY A 87 7.95 5.11 -14.84
C GLY A 87 9.04 5.97 -14.17
N SER A 88 8.70 7.19 -13.74
CA SER A 88 9.63 8.08 -13.06
C SER A 88 9.45 8.01 -11.55
N ASP A 89 10.52 7.65 -10.84
CA ASP A 89 10.58 7.62 -9.37
C ASP A 89 10.58 9.03 -8.74
N LYS A 90 10.63 10.08 -9.56
CA LYS A 90 10.67 11.48 -9.11
C LYS A 90 9.29 12.11 -8.98
N GLN A 91 8.25 11.46 -9.51
CA GLN A 91 6.89 11.95 -9.44
C GLN A 91 6.15 11.28 -8.28
N THR A 92 5.25 12.02 -7.62
CA THR A 92 4.34 11.43 -6.64
C THR A 92 3.60 10.27 -7.30
N PRO A 93 3.76 9.04 -6.78
CA PRO A 93 3.11 7.88 -7.37
C PRO A 93 1.59 7.96 -7.16
N ILE A 94 0.85 7.28 -8.01
CA ILE A 94 -0.61 7.27 -7.95
C ILE A 94 -1.07 5.99 -7.28
N ILE A 95 -1.99 6.13 -6.34
CA ILE A 95 -2.64 5.03 -5.64
C ILE A 95 -4.04 4.79 -6.22
N HIS A 96 -4.35 3.56 -6.60
CA HIS A 96 -5.65 3.18 -7.15
C HIS A 96 -6.04 1.76 -6.71
N ARG A 97 -7.34 1.46 -6.74
CA ARG A 97 -7.86 0.13 -6.45
C ARG A 97 -7.85 -0.69 -7.74
N ALA A 98 -7.29 -1.89 -7.71
CA ALA A 98 -7.16 -2.75 -8.88
C ALA A 98 -8.51 -3.24 -9.41
#